data_AF-A0A258FT13-F1
#
_entry.id   AF-A0A258FT13-F1
#
_cell.length_a   1.000
_cell.length_b   1.000
_cell.length_c   1.000
_cell.angle_alpha   90.00
_cell.angle_beta   90.00
_cell.angle_gamma   90.00
#
_symmetry.space_group_name_H-M   'P 1'
#
loop_
_entity.id
_entity.type
_entity.pdbx_description
1 polymer ?
#
loop_
_entity_poly.entity_id
_entity_poly.type
_entity_poly.pdbx_seq_one_letter_code
_entity_poly.pdbx_strand_id
1 'polypeptide(L)'
;MARKELSALNLKEREAEPASSPEPAPDKGLRVQNIARAFGARQVVRDVSLTVQRGEVAGLLGPNGAGKTTCFYMITGLIPADSGSIWLDGEDITAQPMYQRARMGLGYLAQEASIFRGMTVEQNIMAVVELNHSGKAIEVETTRLLEDLNIGHLRHAPATGLSGGERRRVEIARSLAGRPSFMLLDEPFAGIDPLAIADIRQVIRYLAGEGIGVLITDHNVRETLDIIDRASIISNGEVLFEGTADEVIHDPEVRRVYLGDLYGRG
;
A
#
# COMPACT_ATOMS: atom_id res chain seq x y z
N MET A 1 -29.94 54.47 41.85
CA MET A 1 -29.42 53.28 42.56
C MET A 1 -29.19 52.17 41.55
N ALA A 2 -27.98 51.58 41.56
CA ALA A 2 -27.59 50.27 40.98
C ALA A 2 -27.93 50.01 39.49
N ARG A 3 -26.99 49.85 38.54
CA ARG A 3 -25.84 48.92 38.50
C ARG A 3 -26.27 47.45 38.65
N LYS A 4 -26.45 46.75 37.52
CA LYS A 4 -26.09 45.34 37.22
C LYS A 4 -26.79 44.90 35.92
N GLU A 5 -26.03 44.80 34.83
CA GLU A 5 -25.50 43.54 34.27
C GLU A 5 -26.51 42.80 33.39
N LEU A 6 -26.40 43.01 32.08
CA LEU A 6 -26.50 41.94 31.09
C LEU A 6 -25.76 42.39 29.82
N SER A 7 -24.48 42.01 29.83
CA SER A 7 -23.52 42.13 28.75
C SER A 7 -23.85 41.21 27.59
N ALA A 8 -23.53 41.71 26.40
CA ALA A 8 -23.02 40.96 25.25
C ALA A 8 -23.95 39.94 24.57
N LEU A 9 -24.77 40.44 23.63
CA LEU A 9 -25.23 39.69 22.46
C LEU A 9 -25.08 40.60 21.23
N ASN A 10 -23.84 40.77 20.75
CA ASN A 10 -23.58 41.19 19.38
C ASN A 10 -23.54 39.92 18.52
N LEU A 11 -24.68 39.55 17.95
CA LEU A 11 -24.76 38.63 16.82
C LEU A 11 -24.16 39.36 15.60
N LYS A 12 -22.85 39.23 15.41
CA LYS A 12 -22.26 39.37 14.08
C LYS A 12 -22.37 38.01 13.41
N GLU A 13 -23.17 37.96 12.35
CA GLU A 13 -23.19 36.85 11.41
C GLU A 13 -21.74 36.59 10.96
N ARG A 14 -21.20 35.43 11.32
CA ARG A 14 -19.95 34.92 10.78
C ARG A 14 -20.24 34.51 9.34
N GLU A 15 -19.84 35.34 8.39
CA GLU A 15 -19.66 34.88 7.01
C GLU A 15 -18.76 33.64 7.04
N ALA A 16 -19.22 32.57 6.41
CA ALA A 16 -18.48 31.32 6.33
C ALA A 16 -17.16 31.58 5.60
N GLU A 17 -16.06 31.54 6.34
CA GLU A 17 -14.72 31.45 5.75
C GLU A 17 -14.72 30.24 4.81
N PRO A 18 -14.26 30.39 3.55
CA PRO A 18 -14.13 29.24 2.66
C PRO A 18 -13.24 28.21 3.36
N ALA A 19 -13.70 26.96 3.38
CA ALA A 19 -12.95 25.83 3.91
C ALA A 19 -11.49 25.95 3.43
N SER A 20 -10.57 26.09 4.38
CA SER A 20 -9.15 26.18 4.08
C SER A 20 -8.80 24.99 3.18
N SER A 21 -8.39 25.29 1.95
CA SER A 21 -7.78 24.32 1.06
C SER A 21 -6.73 23.53 1.86
N PRO A 22 -6.72 22.18 1.80
CA PRO A 22 -5.71 21.41 2.50
C PRO A 22 -4.34 21.97 2.09
N GLU A 23 -3.48 22.26 3.07
CA GLU A 23 -2.10 22.65 2.81
C GLU A 23 -1.52 21.71 1.74
N PRO A 24 -0.77 22.23 0.74
CA PRO A 24 -0.21 21.36 -0.29
C PRO A 24 0.63 20.30 0.43
N ALA A 25 0.16 19.06 0.36
CA ALA A 25 0.91 17.90 0.84
C ALA A 25 2.33 17.99 0.27
N PRO A 26 3.37 17.67 1.06
CA PRO A 26 4.74 17.82 0.60
C PRO A 26 4.91 17.17 -0.78
N ASP A 27 5.71 17.80 -1.66
CA ASP A 27 6.05 17.34 -3.02
C ASP A 27 6.75 15.95 -3.07
N LYS A 28 6.77 15.21 -1.96
CA LYS A 28 7.44 13.92 -1.78
C LYS A 28 6.42 12.89 -1.30
N GLY A 29 6.49 11.68 -1.83
CA GLY A 29 5.47 10.65 -1.56
C GLY A 29 4.84 10.08 -2.82
N LEU A 30 4.08 9.01 -2.63
CA LEU A 30 3.09 8.54 -3.61
C LEU A 30 1.77 9.23 -3.30
N ARG A 31 1.21 9.96 -4.26
CA ARG A 31 -0.06 10.67 -4.11
C ARG A 31 -1.02 10.30 -5.22
N VAL A 32 -2.22 9.88 -4.83
CA VAL A 32 -3.31 9.52 -5.72
C VAL A 32 -4.43 10.52 -5.49
N GLN A 33 -4.91 11.14 -6.55
CA GLN A 33 -5.93 12.18 -6.46
C GLN A 33 -7.09 11.88 -7.41
N ASN A 34 -8.26 11.68 -6.81
CA ASN A 34 -9.55 11.55 -7.49
C ASN A 34 -9.55 10.54 -8.65
N ILE A 35 -8.86 9.42 -8.47
CA ILE A 35 -8.84 8.39 -9.50
C ILE A 35 -10.19 7.72 -9.63
N ALA A 36 -10.60 7.45 -10.87
CA ALA A 36 -11.85 6.77 -11.18
C ALA A 36 -11.65 5.75 -12.29
N ARG A 37 -12.47 4.69 -12.28
CA ARG A 37 -12.49 3.67 -13.33
C ARG A 37 -13.85 3.00 -13.48
N ALA A 38 -14.34 2.99 -14.71
CA ALA A 38 -15.48 2.23 -15.16
C ALA A 38 -15.07 1.03 -16.03
N PHE A 39 -15.88 -0.03 -15.98
CA PHE A 39 -15.82 -1.13 -16.94
C PHE A 39 -17.20 -1.31 -17.58
N GLY A 40 -17.31 -0.90 -18.84
CA GLY A 40 -18.62 -0.80 -19.51
C GLY A 40 -19.52 0.19 -18.79
N ALA A 41 -20.73 -0.25 -18.42
CA ALA A 41 -21.69 0.58 -17.67
C ALA A 41 -21.44 0.62 -16.15
N ARG A 42 -20.50 -0.16 -15.63
CA ARG A 42 -20.28 -0.29 -14.18
C ARG A 42 -19.13 0.61 -13.73
N GLN A 43 -19.43 1.61 -12.90
CA GLN A 43 -18.44 2.40 -12.19
C GLN A 43 -17.88 1.58 -11.02
N VAL A 44 -16.62 1.16 -11.08
CA VAL A 44 -15.97 0.34 -10.04
C VAL A 44 -15.22 1.20 -9.03
N VAL A 45 -14.50 2.22 -9.51
CA VAL A 45 -13.89 3.26 -8.69
C VAL A 45 -14.47 4.60 -9.12
N ARG A 46 -14.97 5.40 -8.19
CA ARG A 46 -15.68 6.66 -8.45
C ARG A 46 -14.80 7.86 -8.15
N ASP A 47 -14.25 7.90 -6.95
CA ASP A 47 -13.38 8.97 -6.47
C ASP A 47 -12.53 8.43 -5.32
N VAL A 48 -11.28 8.10 -5.62
CA VAL A 48 -10.33 7.65 -4.60
C VAL A 48 -9.12 8.57 -4.59
N SER A 49 -8.83 9.10 -3.42
CA SER A 49 -7.61 9.84 -3.12
C SER A 49 -6.91 9.19 -1.93
N LEU A 50 -5.59 9.08 -1.99
CA LEU A 50 -4.77 8.60 -0.86
C LEU A 50 -3.33 9.10 -1.01
N THR A 51 -2.59 9.05 0.08
CA THR A 51 -1.16 9.36 0.09
C THR A 51 -0.40 8.28 0.83
N VAL A 52 0.82 8.00 0.39
CA VAL A 52 1.77 7.13 1.10
C VAL A 52 3.09 7.88 1.21
N GLN A 53 3.56 8.03 2.44
CA GLN A 53 4.85 8.65 2.73
C GLN A 53 5.98 7.62 2.68
N ARG A 54 7.21 8.10 2.53
CA ARG A 54 8.40 7.24 2.63
C ARG A 54 8.54 6.71 4.05
N GLY A 55 8.78 5.41 4.18
CA GLY A 55 8.90 4.72 5.46
C GLY A 55 7.59 4.54 6.24
N GLU A 56 6.45 4.82 5.61
CA GLU A 56 5.11 4.55 6.15
C GLU A 56 4.58 3.23 5.60
N VAL A 57 3.80 2.50 6.41
CA VAL A 57 2.95 1.40 5.94
C VAL A 57 1.50 1.88 5.89
N ALA A 58 0.99 2.18 4.70
CA ALA A 58 -0.40 2.58 4.47
C ALA A 58 -1.26 1.40 4.02
N GLY A 59 -2.48 1.30 4.55
CA GLY A 59 -3.47 0.30 4.16
C GLY A 59 -4.51 0.85 3.20
N LEU A 60 -4.83 0.12 2.14
CA LEU A 60 -6.04 0.32 1.34
C LEU A 60 -7.00 -0.82 1.63
N LEU A 61 -7.97 -0.57 2.50
CA LEU A 61 -8.83 -1.63 3.05
C LEU A 61 -10.30 -1.37 2.68
N GLY A 62 -11.17 -2.32 3.02
CA GLY A 62 -12.60 -2.23 2.75
C GLY A 62 -13.20 -3.53 2.19
N PRO A 63 -14.52 -3.57 1.95
CA PRO A 63 -15.21 -4.79 1.53
C PRO A 63 -14.72 -5.36 0.20
N ASN A 64 -15.04 -6.63 -0.04
CA ASN A 64 -14.79 -7.25 -1.34
C ASN A 64 -15.60 -6.56 -2.44
N GLY A 65 -14.95 -6.32 -3.58
CA GLY A 65 -15.56 -5.59 -4.69
C GLY A 65 -15.67 -4.07 -4.50
N ALA A 66 -15.12 -3.50 -3.43
CA ALA A 66 -15.13 -2.06 -3.19
C ALA A 66 -14.23 -1.24 -4.15
N GLY A 67 -13.35 -1.90 -4.91
CA GLY A 67 -12.46 -1.24 -5.88
C GLY A 67 -10.97 -1.23 -5.52
N LYS A 68 -10.56 -1.87 -4.42
CA LYS A 68 -9.15 -1.91 -3.93
C LYS A 68 -8.14 -2.36 -5.01
N THR A 69 -8.34 -3.55 -5.57
CA THR A 69 -7.49 -4.10 -6.65
C THR A 69 -7.51 -3.21 -7.89
N THR A 70 -8.66 -2.62 -8.24
CA THR A 70 -8.75 -1.67 -9.36
C THR A 70 -7.93 -0.40 -9.09
N CYS A 71 -7.92 0.10 -7.85
CA CYS A 71 -7.03 1.19 -7.44
C CYS A 71 -5.56 0.80 -7.57
N PHE A 72 -5.17 -0.38 -7.07
CA PHE A 72 -3.82 -0.91 -7.22
C PHE A 72 -3.40 -0.99 -8.69
N TYR A 73 -4.26 -1.48 -9.57
CA TYR A 73 -3.95 -1.58 -11.00
C TYR A 73 -3.80 -0.21 -11.67
N MET A 74 -4.58 0.79 -11.26
CA MET A 74 -4.40 2.17 -11.71
C MET A 74 -3.08 2.77 -11.21
N ILE A 75 -2.74 2.57 -9.93
CA ILE A 75 -1.51 3.09 -9.31
C ILE A 75 -0.25 2.44 -9.91
N THR A 76 -0.31 1.15 -10.21
CA THR A 76 0.79 0.42 -10.86
C THR A 76 0.90 0.70 -12.36
N GLY A 77 -0.12 1.28 -12.99
CA GLY A 77 -0.15 1.51 -14.43
C GLY A 77 -0.43 0.25 -15.25
N LEU A 78 -1.02 -0.78 -14.63
CA LEU A 78 -1.55 -1.98 -15.31
C LEU A 78 -2.84 -1.66 -16.09
N ILE A 79 -3.65 -0.75 -15.57
CA ILE A 79 -4.81 -0.19 -16.27
C ILE A 79 -4.74 1.35 -16.20
N PRO A 80 -5.26 2.07 -17.22
CA PRO A 80 -5.39 3.52 -17.12
C PRO A 80 -6.52 3.90 -16.17
N ALA A 81 -6.38 5.04 -15.51
CA ALA A 81 -7.49 5.72 -14.86
C ALA A 81 -8.32 6.48 -15.89
N ASP A 82 -9.63 6.58 -15.68
CA ASP A 82 -10.52 7.37 -16.56
C ASP A 82 -10.42 8.88 -16.24
N SER A 83 -10.10 9.20 -14.98
CA SER A 83 -9.88 10.54 -14.46
C SER A 83 -8.97 10.50 -13.24
N GLY A 84 -8.56 11.67 -12.76
CA GLY A 84 -7.68 11.83 -11.62
C GLY A 84 -6.21 11.86 -12.03
N SER A 85 -5.34 11.85 -11.03
CA SER A 85 -3.89 11.87 -11.24
C SER A 85 -3.15 11.05 -10.18
N ILE A 86 -2.00 10.52 -10.58
CA ILE A 86 -1.11 9.72 -9.73
C ILE A 86 0.27 10.36 -9.83
N TRP A 87 0.82 10.74 -8.69
CA TRP A 87 2.09 11.43 -8.56
C TRP A 87 3.06 10.61 -7.73
N LEU A 88 4.33 10.64 -8.12
CA LEU A 88 5.42 10.00 -7.39
C LEU A 88 6.55 11.02 -7.22
N ASP A 89 6.81 11.42 -5.97
CA ASP A 89 7.80 12.44 -5.62
C ASP A 89 7.70 13.73 -6.47
N GLY A 90 6.46 14.20 -6.66
CA GLY A 90 6.17 15.44 -7.39
C GLY A 90 6.07 15.27 -8.91
N GLU A 91 6.36 14.09 -9.46
CA GLU A 91 6.22 13.79 -10.88
C GLU A 91 4.87 13.12 -11.18
N ASP A 92 4.12 13.63 -12.16
CA ASP A 92 2.88 13.01 -12.63
C ASP A 92 3.20 11.75 -13.45
N ILE A 93 2.82 10.59 -12.91
CA ILE A 93 3.03 9.28 -13.52
C ILE A 93 1.76 8.68 -14.13
N THR A 94 0.66 9.44 -14.18
CA THR A 94 -0.67 8.94 -14.58
C THR A 94 -0.66 8.27 -15.95
N ALA A 95 0.03 8.86 -16.93
CA ALA A 95 0.11 8.32 -18.29
C ALA A 95 1.18 7.22 -18.45
N GLN A 96 2.05 7.03 -17.45
CA GLN A 96 3.20 6.13 -17.60
C GLN A 96 2.78 4.67 -17.46
N PRO A 97 3.29 3.77 -18.34
CA PRO A 97 3.07 2.34 -18.20
C PRO A 97 3.87 1.77 -17.02
N MET A 98 3.45 0.60 -16.53
CA MET A 98 4.01 -0.05 -15.34
C MET A 98 5.55 -0.12 -15.32
N TYR A 99 6.20 -0.50 -16.43
CA TYR A 99 7.66 -0.64 -16.45
C TYR A 99 8.40 0.70 -16.24
N GLN A 100 7.80 1.83 -16.62
CA GLN A 100 8.39 3.15 -16.38
C GLN A 100 8.21 3.55 -14.92
N ARG A 101 7.02 3.33 -14.36
CA ARG A 101 6.77 3.54 -12.92
C ARG A 101 7.73 2.73 -12.04
N ALA A 102 8.01 1.48 -12.43
CA ALA A 102 8.99 0.63 -11.76
C ALA A 102 10.40 1.24 -11.76
N ARG A 103 10.86 1.79 -12.90
CA ARG A 103 12.16 2.50 -12.99
C ARG A 103 12.21 3.79 -12.18
N MET A 104 11.06 4.42 -11.94
CA MET A 104 10.91 5.58 -11.08
C MET A 104 10.85 5.21 -9.59
N GLY A 105 10.87 3.91 -9.26
CA GLY A 105 10.90 3.43 -7.89
C GLY A 105 9.56 2.92 -7.35
N LEU A 106 8.58 2.62 -8.21
CA LEU A 106 7.32 1.99 -7.81
C LEU A 106 7.36 0.46 -8.00
N GLY A 107 7.65 -0.27 -6.94
CA GLY A 107 7.60 -1.74 -6.90
C GLY A 107 6.18 -2.27 -6.73
N TYR A 108 5.91 -3.45 -7.30
CA TYR A 108 4.61 -4.11 -7.18
C TYR A 108 4.78 -5.61 -6.94
N LEU A 109 4.14 -6.11 -5.88
CA LEU A 109 3.96 -7.52 -5.59
C LEU A 109 2.51 -7.91 -5.83
N ALA A 110 2.29 -8.73 -6.85
CA ALA A 110 0.95 -9.20 -7.21
C ALA A 110 0.42 -10.28 -6.26
N GLN A 111 -0.91 -10.39 -6.22
CA GLN A 111 -1.63 -11.45 -5.49
C GLN A 111 -1.23 -12.84 -5.99
N GLU A 112 -1.26 -13.04 -7.32
CA GLU A 112 -0.89 -14.31 -7.94
C GLU A 112 0.61 -14.58 -7.89
N ALA A 113 0.98 -15.86 -7.77
CA ALA A 113 2.38 -16.26 -7.68
C ALA A 113 3.16 -15.85 -8.94
N SER A 114 4.19 -15.04 -8.74
CA SER A 114 5.04 -14.48 -9.81
C SER A 114 6.42 -15.15 -9.90
N ILE A 115 6.68 -16.13 -9.02
CA ILE A 115 7.96 -16.84 -8.94
C ILE A 115 8.33 -17.58 -10.23
N PHE A 116 9.59 -17.49 -10.65
CA PHE A 116 10.11 -18.24 -11.79
C PHE A 116 10.31 -19.70 -11.40
N ARG A 117 9.35 -20.55 -11.77
CA ARG A 117 9.27 -21.96 -11.35
C ARG A 117 10.45 -22.83 -11.80
N GLY A 118 11.08 -22.49 -12.92
CA GLY A 118 12.22 -23.22 -13.48
C GLY A 118 13.58 -22.83 -12.89
N MET A 119 13.60 -22.00 -11.85
CA MET A 119 14.82 -21.42 -11.26
C MET A 119 14.94 -21.76 -9.77
N THR A 120 16.16 -21.71 -9.25
CA THR A 120 16.40 -21.70 -7.80
C THR A 120 15.97 -20.36 -7.18
N VAL A 121 15.96 -20.29 -5.85
CA VAL A 121 15.73 -19.04 -5.11
C VAL A 121 16.74 -17.96 -5.48
N GLU A 122 18.03 -18.31 -5.51
CA GLU A 122 19.10 -17.40 -5.90
C GLU A 122 18.90 -16.86 -7.32
N GLN A 123 18.66 -17.75 -8.28
CA GLN A 123 18.44 -17.38 -9.68
C GLN A 123 17.23 -16.46 -9.85
N ASN A 124 16.17 -16.67 -9.06
CA ASN A 124 14.99 -15.83 -9.05
C ASN A 124 15.31 -14.38 -8.71
N ILE A 125 16.11 -14.16 -7.66
CA ILE A 125 16.51 -12.83 -7.19
C ILE A 125 17.55 -12.23 -8.14
N MET A 126 18.58 -13.01 -8.47
CA MET A 126 19.69 -12.60 -9.33
C MET A 126 19.21 -12.12 -10.70
N ALA A 127 18.20 -12.78 -11.30
CA ALA A 127 17.63 -12.38 -12.59
C ALA A 127 17.08 -10.94 -12.61
N VAL A 128 16.67 -10.40 -11.46
CA VAL A 128 16.24 -8.99 -11.34
C VAL A 128 17.40 -8.09 -10.99
N VAL A 129 18.32 -8.54 -10.11
CA VAL A 129 19.53 -7.80 -9.73
C VAL A 129 20.40 -7.46 -10.94
N GLU A 130 20.54 -8.39 -11.89
CA GLU A 130 21.29 -8.24 -13.14
C GLU A 130 20.81 -7.09 -14.03
N LEU A 131 19.57 -6.61 -13.84
CA LEU A 131 19.05 -5.47 -14.59
C LEU A 131 19.67 -4.14 -14.16
N ASN A 132 20.18 -4.06 -12.93
CA ASN A 132 20.68 -2.82 -12.31
C ASN A 132 22.15 -2.90 -11.87
N HIS A 133 22.74 -4.09 -11.83
CA HIS A 133 24.11 -4.32 -11.35
C HIS A 133 24.92 -5.15 -12.36
N SER A 134 26.24 -5.06 -12.26
CA SER A 134 27.17 -5.79 -13.14
C SER A 134 28.35 -6.38 -12.37
N GLY A 135 28.91 -7.48 -12.88
CA GLY A 135 30.09 -8.12 -12.30
C GLY A 135 29.86 -8.58 -10.86
N LYS A 136 30.84 -8.34 -9.99
CA LYS A 136 30.80 -8.77 -8.58
C LYS A 136 29.64 -8.16 -7.77
N ALA A 137 29.10 -7.03 -8.21
CA ALA A 137 27.98 -6.38 -7.51
C ALA A 137 26.70 -7.22 -7.54
N ILE A 138 26.51 -8.07 -8.57
CA ILE A 138 25.34 -8.94 -8.68
C ILE A 138 25.31 -9.95 -7.52
N GLU A 139 26.43 -10.62 -7.25
CA GLU A 139 26.53 -11.61 -6.19
C GLU A 139 26.38 -10.97 -4.80
N VAL A 140 27.01 -9.80 -4.59
CA VAL A 140 26.91 -9.05 -3.33
C VAL A 140 25.47 -8.66 -3.05
N GLU A 141 24.78 -8.06 -4.03
CA GLU A 141 23.40 -7.61 -3.84
C GLU A 141 22.43 -8.79 -3.70
N THR A 142 22.61 -9.86 -4.48
CA THR A 142 21.80 -11.08 -4.36
C THR A 142 21.94 -11.71 -2.98
N THR A 143 23.17 -11.77 -2.45
CA THR A 143 23.45 -12.31 -1.11
C THR A 143 22.83 -11.44 -0.02
N ARG A 144 22.96 -10.12 -0.14
CA ARG A 144 22.33 -9.17 0.78
C ARG A 144 20.80 -9.37 0.84
N LEU A 145 20.12 -9.43 -0.32
CA LEU A 145 18.68 -9.64 -0.39
C LEU A 145 18.25 -11.00 0.17
N LEU A 146 19.06 -12.04 0.01
CA LEU A 146 18.80 -13.35 0.62
C LEU A 146 18.88 -13.30 2.15
N GLU A 147 19.84 -12.56 2.69
CA GLU A 147 20.08 -12.40 4.12
C GLU A 147 19.01 -11.51 4.78
N ASP A 148 18.74 -10.34 4.19
CA ASP A 148 17.74 -9.37 4.69
C ASP A 148 16.35 -10.00 4.82
N LEU A 149 16.01 -10.92 3.91
CA LEU A 149 14.72 -11.61 3.88
C LEU A 149 14.76 -12.97 4.60
N ASN A 150 15.85 -13.29 5.29
CA ASN A 150 16.06 -14.54 6.03
C ASN A 150 15.76 -15.82 5.20
N ILE A 151 16.19 -15.82 3.92
CA ILE A 151 16.00 -16.91 2.95
C ILE A 151 17.33 -17.42 2.38
N GLY A 152 18.47 -17.01 2.93
CA GLY A 152 19.80 -17.48 2.52
C GLY A 152 19.99 -18.99 2.61
N HIS A 153 19.37 -19.65 3.59
CA HIS A 153 19.39 -21.12 3.70
C HIS A 153 18.65 -21.83 2.55
N LEU A 154 17.80 -21.12 1.80
CA LEU A 154 17.05 -21.63 0.66
C LEU A 154 17.70 -21.32 -0.69
N ARG A 155 18.88 -20.69 -0.70
CA ARG A 155 19.57 -20.17 -1.90
C ARG A 155 19.52 -21.13 -3.10
N HIS A 156 19.82 -22.40 -2.87
CA HIS A 156 19.89 -23.43 -3.91
C HIS A 156 18.61 -24.27 -4.05
N ALA A 157 17.59 -24.01 -3.24
CA ALA A 157 16.32 -24.72 -3.33
C ALA A 157 15.60 -24.35 -4.64
N PRO A 158 14.93 -25.32 -5.30
CA PRO A 158 14.08 -25.03 -6.44
C PRO A 158 12.85 -24.23 -6.00
N ALA A 159 12.46 -23.22 -6.77
CA ALA A 159 11.31 -22.35 -6.47
C ALA A 159 9.99 -23.11 -6.28
N THR A 160 9.82 -24.25 -6.94
CA THR A 160 8.62 -25.10 -6.83
C THR A 160 8.51 -25.86 -5.51
N GLY A 161 9.62 -26.01 -4.76
CA GLY A 161 9.65 -26.72 -3.48
C GLY A 161 9.38 -25.83 -2.27
N LEU A 162 9.18 -24.53 -2.46
CA LEU A 162 8.99 -23.57 -1.37
C LEU A 162 7.58 -23.67 -0.77
N SER A 163 7.50 -23.51 0.55
CA SER A 163 6.23 -23.22 1.22
C SER A 163 5.67 -21.86 0.79
N GLY A 164 4.40 -21.59 1.12
CA GLY A 164 3.76 -20.31 0.79
C GLY A 164 4.53 -19.10 1.33
N GLY A 165 4.91 -19.13 2.61
CA GLY A 165 5.65 -18.04 3.27
C GLY A 165 7.04 -17.83 2.69
N GLU A 166 7.79 -18.91 2.47
CA GLU A 166 9.11 -18.84 1.83
C GLU A 166 9.01 -18.26 0.42
N ARG A 167 8.07 -18.76 -0.39
CA ARG A 167 7.82 -18.24 -1.73
C ARG A 167 7.52 -16.75 -1.69
N ARG A 168 6.66 -16.31 -0.79
CA ARG A 168 6.29 -14.89 -0.64
C ARG A 168 7.51 -14.02 -0.28
N ARG A 169 8.39 -14.48 0.62
CA ARG A 169 9.66 -13.79 0.93
C ARG A 169 10.57 -13.67 -0.30
N VAL A 170 10.66 -14.72 -1.13
CA VAL A 170 11.42 -14.66 -2.39
C VAL A 170 10.83 -13.66 -3.38
N GLU A 171 9.51 -13.59 -3.51
CA GLU A 171 8.83 -12.61 -4.37
C GLU A 171 9.02 -11.16 -3.87
N ILE A 172 9.02 -10.95 -2.56
CA ILE A 172 9.37 -9.65 -1.95
C ILE A 172 10.84 -9.31 -2.24
N ALA A 173 11.78 -10.24 -2.04
CA ALA A 173 13.20 -10.04 -2.34
C ALA A 173 13.43 -9.63 -3.81
N ARG A 174 12.72 -10.29 -4.75
CA ARG A 174 12.74 -9.93 -6.17
C ARG A 174 12.21 -8.52 -6.43
N SER A 175 11.15 -8.13 -5.75
CA SER A 175 10.59 -6.78 -5.89
C SER A 175 11.57 -5.71 -5.37
N LEU A 176 12.32 -6.02 -4.31
CA LEU A 176 13.35 -5.15 -3.74
C LEU A 176 14.61 -5.03 -4.60
N ALA A 177 14.96 -6.05 -5.37
CA ALA A 177 16.07 -5.98 -6.33
C ALA A 177 15.90 -4.85 -7.37
N GLY A 178 14.66 -4.39 -7.60
CA GLY A 178 14.36 -3.21 -8.41
C GLY A 178 14.67 -1.87 -7.72
N ARG A 179 15.14 -1.87 -6.47
CA ARG A 179 15.42 -0.70 -5.62
C ARG A 179 14.24 0.29 -5.52
N PRO A 180 13.03 -0.20 -5.18
CA PRO A 180 11.86 0.65 -5.11
C PRO A 180 11.97 1.68 -3.97
N SER A 181 11.43 2.86 -4.21
CA SER A 181 11.11 3.86 -3.19
C SER A 181 9.76 3.62 -2.55
N PHE A 182 8.84 2.98 -3.30
CA PHE A 182 7.51 2.60 -2.84
C PHE A 182 7.18 1.18 -3.26
N MET A 183 6.46 0.44 -2.42
CA MET A 183 6.03 -0.92 -2.71
C MET A 183 4.52 -1.08 -2.55
N LEU A 184 3.85 -1.57 -3.58
CA LEU A 184 2.46 -1.99 -3.54
C LEU A 184 2.38 -3.49 -3.30
N LEU A 185 1.73 -3.91 -2.22
CA LEU A 185 1.55 -5.31 -1.83
C LEU A 185 0.07 -5.70 -1.96
N ASP A 186 -0.25 -6.48 -3.00
CA ASP A 186 -1.61 -6.96 -3.24
C ASP A 186 -1.82 -8.35 -2.61
N GLU A 187 -2.54 -8.37 -1.50
CA GLU A 187 -2.81 -9.54 -0.64
C GLU A 187 -1.56 -10.35 -0.26
N PRO A 188 -0.55 -9.74 0.41
CA PRO A 188 0.68 -10.43 0.75
C PRO A 188 0.47 -11.63 1.69
N PHE A 189 -0.63 -11.67 2.45
CA PHE A 189 -0.95 -12.77 3.38
C PHE A 189 -1.81 -13.86 2.75
N ALA A 190 -2.32 -13.68 1.52
CA ALA A 190 -3.17 -14.66 0.86
C ALA A 190 -2.47 -16.01 0.65
N GLY A 191 -3.12 -17.08 1.11
CA GLY A 191 -2.62 -18.45 0.97
C GLY A 191 -1.35 -18.75 1.78
N ILE A 192 -1.03 -17.91 2.76
CA ILE A 192 0.08 -18.09 3.69
C ILE A 192 -0.44 -18.76 4.97
N ASP A 193 0.33 -19.70 5.50
CA ASP A 193 0.03 -20.33 6.79
C ASP A 193 0.04 -19.28 7.92
N PRO A 194 -0.90 -19.32 8.88
CA PRO A 194 -0.96 -18.34 9.97
C PRO A 194 0.35 -18.16 10.74
N LEU A 195 1.15 -19.21 10.91
CA LEU A 195 2.44 -19.11 11.59
C LEU A 195 3.45 -18.29 10.79
N ALA A 196 3.37 -18.33 9.45
CA ALA A 196 4.28 -17.61 8.56
C ALA A 196 3.85 -16.15 8.31
N ILE A 197 2.61 -15.76 8.65
CA ILE A 197 2.15 -14.36 8.53
C ILE A 197 3.02 -13.42 9.37
N ALA A 198 3.40 -13.83 10.58
CA ALA A 198 4.26 -13.05 11.46
C ALA A 198 5.60 -12.67 10.79
N ASP A 199 6.22 -13.60 10.06
CA ASP A 199 7.46 -13.35 9.34
C ASP A 199 7.25 -12.31 8.22
N ILE A 200 6.16 -12.42 7.46
CA ILE A 200 5.86 -11.46 6.38
C ILE A 200 5.60 -10.07 6.96
N ARG A 201 4.92 -9.98 8.10
CA ARG A 201 4.71 -8.71 8.82
C ARG A 201 6.04 -8.07 9.23
N GLN A 202 6.98 -8.86 9.75
CA GLN A 202 8.32 -8.37 10.09
C GLN A 202 9.07 -7.86 8.85
N VAL A 203 8.99 -8.59 7.74
CA VAL A 203 9.57 -8.14 6.46
C VAL A 203 8.98 -6.78 6.06
N ILE A 204 7.65 -6.62 6.05
CA ILE A 204 7.01 -5.36 5.66
C ILE A 204 7.46 -4.20 6.56
N ARG A 205 7.54 -4.41 7.88
CA ARG A 205 8.03 -3.38 8.81
C ARG A 205 9.50 -3.08 8.63
N TYR A 206 10.32 -4.07 8.28
CA TYR A 206 11.71 -3.85 7.90
C TYR A 206 11.81 -2.94 6.65
N LEU A 207 10.99 -3.16 5.61
CA LEU A 207 10.99 -2.30 4.41
C LEU A 207 10.67 -0.84 4.75
N ALA A 208 9.66 -0.64 5.59
CA ALA A 208 9.31 0.69 6.08
C ALA A 208 10.46 1.32 6.89
N GLY A 209 11.13 0.54 7.74
CA GLY A 209 12.32 0.98 8.48
C GLY A 209 13.48 1.42 7.57
N GLU A 210 13.62 0.82 6.39
CA GLU A 210 14.60 1.21 5.35
C GLU A 210 14.16 2.45 4.54
N GLY A 211 13.04 3.09 4.89
CA GLY A 211 12.52 4.29 4.24
C GLY A 211 11.68 4.04 2.98
N ILE A 212 11.30 2.78 2.71
CA ILE A 212 10.39 2.43 1.60
C ILE A 212 8.96 2.72 2.03
N GLY A 213 8.20 3.49 1.25
CA GLY A 213 6.76 3.65 1.49
C GLY A 213 5.99 2.40 1.04
N VAL A 214 5.16 1.81 1.88
CA VAL A 214 4.44 0.58 1.58
C VAL A 214 2.93 0.86 1.51
N LEU A 215 2.29 0.46 0.41
CA LEU A 215 0.83 0.41 0.29
C LEU A 215 0.38 -1.05 0.26
N ILE A 216 -0.42 -1.47 1.23
CA ILE A 216 -0.91 -2.84 1.36
C ILE A 216 -2.43 -2.90 1.24
N THR A 217 -2.93 -3.92 0.52
CA THR A 217 -4.33 -4.37 0.60
C THR A 217 -4.32 -5.84 0.97
N ASP A 218 -5.23 -6.26 1.84
CA ASP A 218 -5.42 -7.68 2.17
C ASP A 218 -6.84 -7.94 2.67
N HIS A 219 -7.27 -9.20 2.65
CA HIS A 219 -8.53 -9.63 3.27
C HIS A 219 -8.33 -10.02 4.74
N ASN A 220 -7.10 -10.28 5.18
CA ASN A 220 -6.72 -10.53 6.57
C ASN A 220 -6.65 -9.21 7.34
N VAL A 221 -7.83 -8.68 7.70
CA VAL A 221 -7.98 -7.33 8.25
C VAL A 221 -7.21 -7.13 9.55
N ARG A 222 -7.29 -8.10 10.47
CA ARG A 222 -6.58 -8.05 11.76
C ARG A 222 -5.07 -7.99 11.56
N GLU A 223 -4.53 -8.89 10.76
CA GLU A 223 -3.09 -8.96 10.49
C GLU A 223 -2.57 -7.70 9.79
N THR A 224 -3.40 -7.09 8.95
CA THR A 224 -3.05 -5.84 8.25
C THR A 224 -3.11 -4.65 9.18
N LEU A 225 -4.16 -4.52 10.00
CA LEU A 225 -4.30 -3.44 11.00
C LEU A 225 -3.14 -3.42 12.00
N ASP A 226 -2.59 -4.58 12.34
CA ASP A 226 -1.45 -4.70 13.27
C ASP A 226 -0.14 -4.09 12.73
N ILE A 227 -0.02 -3.86 11.41
CA ILE A 227 1.23 -3.39 10.79
C ILE A 227 1.15 -2.04 10.08
N ILE A 228 -0.05 -1.57 9.78
CA ILE A 228 -0.24 -0.28 9.10
C ILE A 228 -0.17 0.87 10.10
N ASP A 229 0.35 1.99 9.65
CA ASP A 229 0.36 3.25 10.39
C ASP A 229 -0.95 4.03 10.14
N ARG A 230 -1.42 4.02 8.89
CA ARG A 230 -2.68 4.64 8.45
C ARG A 230 -3.41 3.77 7.44
N ALA A 231 -4.73 3.93 7.32
CA ALA A 231 -5.54 3.26 6.33
C ALA A 231 -6.57 4.19 5.69
N SER A 232 -6.77 3.99 4.38
CA SER A 232 -7.94 4.45 3.64
C SER A 232 -8.91 3.28 3.48
N ILE A 233 -10.11 3.41 4.05
CA ILE A 233 -11.19 2.44 3.90
C ILE A 233 -12.02 2.83 2.67
N ILE A 234 -12.06 1.97 1.67
CA ILE A 234 -12.88 2.16 0.46
C ILE A 234 -14.19 1.39 0.60
N SER A 235 -15.28 2.05 0.23
CA SER A 235 -16.59 1.43 0.06
C SER A 235 -17.27 1.99 -1.19
N ASN A 236 -17.90 1.12 -1.98
CA ASN A 236 -18.62 1.51 -3.20
C ASN A 236 -17.80 2.37 -4.20
N GLY A 237 -16.48 2.19 -4.25
CA GLY A 237 -15.59 2.92 -5.14
C GLY A 237 -15.19 4.32 -4.65
N GLU A 238 -15.47 4.66 -3.39
CA GLU A 238 -15.14 5.95 -2.77
C GLU A 238 -14.41 5.72 -1.43
N VAL A 239 -13.59 6.68 -1.01
CA VAL A 239 -12.97 6.65 0.33
C VAL A 239 -14.05 6.98 1.36
N LEU A 240 -14.36 6.00 2.20
CA LEU A 240 -15.30 6.11 3.31
C LEU A 240 -14.64 6.76 4.53
N PHE A 241 -13.39 6.40 4.80
CA PHE A 241 -12.66 6.81 5.99
C PHE A 241 -11.17 6.84 5.70
N GLU A 242 -10.44 7.79 6.29
CA GLU A 242 -8.98 7.81 6.30
C GLU A 242 -8.47 8.21 7.68
N GLY A 243 -7.57 7.43 8.25
CA GLY A 243 -7.04 7.68 9.59
C GLY A 243 -6.00 6.64 9.99
N THR A 244 -5.55 6.72 11.23
CA THR A 244 -4.66 5.74 11.85
C THR A 244 -5.36 4.39 12.04
N ALA A 245 -4.58 3.33 12.23
CA ALA A 245 -5.13 1.99 12.51
C ALA A 245 -6.08 1.99 13.73
N ASP A 246 -5.76 2.77 14.76
CA ASP A 246 -6.59 2.88 15.96
C ASP A 246 -7.92 3.59 15.67
N GLU A 247 -7.90 4.70 14.92
CA GLU A 247 -9.12 5.40 14.53
C GLU A 247 -10.03 4.54 13.65
N VAL A 248 -9.46 3.74 12.74
CA VAL A 248 -10.19 2.77 11.91
C VAL A 248 -10.96 1.74 12.75
N ILE A 249 -10.36 1.23 13.83
CA ILE A 249 -10.98 0.23 14.72
C ILE A 249 -12.15 0.82 15.52
N HIS A 250 -12.05 2.11 15.86
CA HIS A 250 -13.03 2.80 16.69
C HIS A 250 -14.12 3.52 15.89
N ASP A 251 -13.95 3.71 14.59
CA ASP A 251 -14.94 4.37 13.75
C ASP A 251 -16.24 3.54 13.61
N PRO A 252 -17.41 4.07 14.02
CA PRO A 252 -18.67 3.33 13.98
C PRO A 252 -19.12 2.93 12.57
N GLU A 253 -18.83 3.74 11.56
CA GLU A 253 -19.23 3.49 10.18
C GLU A 253 -18.35 2.44 9.52
N VAL A 254 -17.03 2.51 9.73
CA VAL A 254 -16.09 1.46 9.31
C VAL A 254 -16.44 0.13 9.96
N ARG A 255 -16.79 0.10 11.24
CA ARG A 255 -17.25 -1.12 11.91
C ARG A 255 -18.52 -1.67 11.29
N ARG A 256 -19.50 -0.81 11.02
CA ARG A 256 -20.77 -1.21 10.39
C ARG A 256 -20.59 -1.77 8.97
N VAL A 257 -19.70 -1.18 8.18
CA VAL A 257 -19.56 -1.47 6.73
C VAL A 257 -18.51 -2.54 6.44
N TYR A 258 -17.45 -2.64 7.25
CA TYR A 258 -16.28 -3.44 6.94
C TYR A 258 -15.86 -4.40 8.05
N LEU A 259 -15.65 -3.93 9.29
CA LEU A 259 -15.09 -4.78 10.36
C LEU A 259 -16.12 -5.72 11.01
N GLY A 260 -17.41 -5.37 10.96
CA GLY A 260 -18.47 -6.10 11.65
C GLY A 260 -18.20 -6.25 13.16
N ASP A 261 -18.56 -7.42 13.70
CA ASP A 261 -18.38 -7.76 15.12
C ASP A 261 -16.95 -8.21 15.48
N LEU A 262 -15.97 -8.18 14.55
CA LEU A 262 -14.59 -8.65 14.80
C LEU A 262 -13.88 -7.97 15.99
N TYR A 263 -14.38 -6.79 16.39
CA TYR A 263 -13.93 -6.00 17.56
C TYR A 263 -15.08 -5.66 18.52
N GLY A 264 -16.21 -6.36 18.42
CA GLY A 264 -17.43 -6.12 19.20
C GLY A 264 -17.62 -7.12 20.34
N ARG A 265 -16.85 -6.95 21.42
CA ARG A 265 -17.17 -7.28 22.84
C ARG A 265 -15.89 -7.15 23.67
N GLY A 266 -15.73 -5.99 24.31
CA GLY A 266 -14.99 -5.86 25.56
C GLY A 266 -15.94 -6.10 26.73
#